data_AF-A0A3D5AS36-F1
#
_entry.id   AF-A0A3D5AS36-F1
#
_cell.length_a   1.000
_cell.length_b   1.000
_cell.length_c   1.000
_cell.angle_alpha   90.00
_cell.angle_beta   90.00
_cell.angle_gamma   90.00
#
_symmetry.space_group_name_H-M   'P 1'
#
loop_
_entity.id
_entity.type
_entity.pdbx_description
1 polymer ?
#
loop_
_entity_poly.entity_id
_entity_poly.type
_entity_poly.pdbx_seq_one_letter_code
_entity_poly.pdbx_strand_id
1 'polypeptide(L)'
;MLLVDYELSPSWNRRQLADWSQATETSLRYDSFLGDIVFRADDADFSARWGWVPVLDFGLSLKNALEHVERDAQVVTIEFTESDAVIRLEPVGHKVKLTASYVPEVATVEYADLVDVTYQFLGRLIEDLIAHQPGLERNPVIVATLEAIRQRR
;
A
#
# COMPACT_ATOMS: atom_id res chain seq x y z
N MET A 1 -5.81 17.03 5.37
CA MET A 1 -5.91 16.31 4.09
C MET A 1 -5.17 14.99 4.20
N LEU A 2 -5.81 13.88 3.82
CA LEU A 2 -5.22 12.54 3.82
C LEU A 2 -4.82 12.15 2.39
N LEU A 3 -3.60 11.63 2.21
CA LEU A 3 -3.05 11.26 0.91
C LEU A 3 -2.20 10.00 1.05
N VAL A 4 -2.41 9.05 0.13
CA VAL A 4 -1.50 7.94 -0.13
C VAL A 4 -1.19 7.93 -1.63
N ASP A 5 0.10 7.99 -1.94
CA ASP A 5 0.63 8.04 -3.30
C ASP A 5 1.98 7.32 -3.38
N TYR A 6 2.56 7.23 -4.58
CA TYR A 6 3.81 6.51 -4.81
C TYR A 6 4.65 7.11 -5.93
N GLU A 7 5.93 6.74 -5.92
CA GLU A 7 6.85 7.00 -7.03
C GLU A 7 7.69 5.74 -7.29
N LEU A 8 7.52 5.10 -8.45
CA LEU A 8 8.28 3.89 -8.79
C LEU A 8 9.74 4.25 -9.05
N SER A 9 10.64 3.46 -8.48
CA SER A 9 12.08 3.63 -8.62
C SER A 9 12.61 2.89 -9.86
N PRO A 10 13.19 3.59 -10.85
CA PRO A 10 13.83 2.92 -11.98
C PRO A 10 15.04 2.09 -11.58
N SER A 11 15.77 2.53 -10.55
CA SER A 11 17.04 1.94 -10.09
C SER A 11 16.84 0.60 -9.38
N TRP A 12 15.69 0.42 -8.75
CA TRP A 12 15.36 -0.76 -7.95
C TRP A 12 14.54 -1.78 -8.75
N ASN A 13 13.79 -1.35 -9.76
CA ASN A 13 13.03 -2.23 -10.66
C ASN A 13 13.89 -2.85 -11.76
N ARG A 14 14.72 -3.84 -11.40
CA ARG A 14 15.63 -4.51 -12.35
C ARG A 14 14.99 -5.70 -13.09
N ARG A 15 13.88 -6.24 -12.59
CA ARG A 15 13.23 -7.42 -13.17
C ARG A 15 12.22 -6.98 -14.24
N GLN A 16 12.43 -7.43 -15.48
CA GLN A 16 11.45 -7.38 -16.55
C GLN A 16 11.02 -8.79 -16.91
N LEU A 17 9.72 -9.00 -16.99
CA LEU A 17 9.13 -10.23 -17.49
C LEU A 17 8.54 -9.98 -18.87
N ALA A 18 8.61 -10.98 -19.75
CA ALA A 18 7.97 -10.92 -21.05
C ALA A 18 6.43 -10.98 -20.94
N ASP A 19 5.91 -11.69 -19.94
CA ASP A 19 4.49 -11.76 -19.60
C ASP A 19 4.33 -11.77 -18.07
N TRP A 20 3.69 -10.73 -17.54
CA TRP A 20 3.43 -10.57 -16.10
C TRP A 20 2.27 -11.42 -15.60
N SER A 21 1.50 -12.07 -16.48
CA SER A 21 0.45 -13.01 -16.05
C SER A 21 1.03 -14.21 -15.31
N GLN A 22 2.32 -14.50 -15.49
CA GLN A 22 3.05 -15.61 -14.86
C GLN A 22 3.85 -15.19 -13.62
N ALA A 23 3.86 -13.89 -13.28
CA ALA A 23 4.54 -13.41 -12.09
C ALA A 23 3.94 -14.06 -10.83
N THR A 24 4.79 -14.65 -9.99
CA THR A 24 4.36 -15.21 -8.71
C THR A 24 3.92 -14.10 -7.76
N GLU A 25 3.06 -14.43 -6.79
CA GLU A 25 2.67 -13.47 -5.75
C GLU A 25 3.89 -12.89 -5.03
N THR A 26 4.85 -13.74 -4.66
CA THR A 26 6.12 -13.31 -4.06
C THR A 26 6.85 -12.29 -4.94
N SER A 27 6.93 -12.55 -6.25
CA SER A 27 7.60 -11.62 -7.17
C SER A 27 6.85 -10.28 -7.26
N LEU A 28 5.52 -10.30 -7.27
CA LEU A 28 4.70 -9.09 -7.34
C LEU A 28 4.77 -8.28 -6.04
N ARG A 29 4.79 -8.95 -4.89
CA ARG A 29 4.74 -8.31 -3.58
C ARG A 29 6.10 -7.88 -3.05
N TYR A 30 7.19 -8.57 -3.38
CA TYR A 30 8.48 -8.28 -2.73
C TYR A 30 9.58 -7.90 -3.71
N ASP A 31 9.56 -8.42 -4.95
CA ASP A 31 10.67 -8.24 -5.89
C ASP A 31 10.41 -7.18 -6.98
N SER A 32 9.18 -6.68 -7.09
CA SER A 32 8.73 -5.85 -8.22
C SER A 32 8.02 -4.59 -7.74
N PHE A 33 8.00 -3.58 -8.62
CA PHE A 33 7.34 -2.30 -8.39
C PHE A 33 7.86 -1.59 -7.14
N LEU A 34 9.19 -1.63 -6.98
CA LEU A 34 9.88 -0.99 -5.88
C LEU A 34 9.88 0.53 -6.07
N GLY A 35 9.75 1.30 -4.99
CA GLY A 35 9.65 2.74 -5.07
C GLY A 35 9.59 3.44 -3.73
N ASP A 36 9.14 4.69 -3.78
CA ASP A 36 8.80 5.52 -2.63
C ASP A 36 7.31 5.44 -2.34
N ILE A 37 6.96 5.53 -1.05
CA ILE A 37 5.59 5.75 -0.60
C ILE A 37 5.46 7.19 -0.13
N VAL A 38 4.43 7.87 -0.61
CA VAL A 38 4.00 9.17 -0.08
C VAL A 38 2.76 8.95 0.77
N PHE A 39 2.87 9.13 2.09
CA PHE A 39 1.73 8.97 3.00
C PHE A 39 1.64 10.16 3.93
N ARG A 40 0.61 10.99 3.77
CA ARG A 40 0.44 12.24 4.51
C ARG A 40 -0.93 12.36 5.13
N ALA A 41 -0.99 12.88 6.36
CA ALA A 41 -2.22 13.14 7.07
C ALA A 41 -2.14 14.51 7.76
N ASP A 42 -2.87 15.49 7.21
CA ASP A 42 -2.78 16.89 7.63
C ASP A 42 -1.33 17.40 7.57
N ASP A 43 -0.76 17.77 8.71
CA ASP A 43 0.62 18.27 8.83
C ASP A 43 1.65 17.15 9.11
N ALA A 44 1.20 15.89 9.25
CA ALA A 44 2.06 14.73 9.46
C ALA A 44 2.48 14.07 8.14
N ASP A 45 3.77 13.77 8.00
CA ASP A 45 4.34 13.07 6.84
C ASP A 45 4.94 11.72 7.25
N PHE A 46 4.26 10.64 6.87
CA PHE A 46 4.67 9.25 7.07
C PHE A 46 5.27 8.63 5.79
N SER A 47 5.77 9.46 4.85
CA SER A 47 6.34 8.97 3.61
C SER A 47 7.60 8.14 3.82
N ALA A 48 7.68 6.98 3.18
CA ALA A 48 8.88 6.15 3.11
C ALA A 48 9.58 6.38 1.76
N ARG A 49 10.49 7.37 1.72
CA ARG A 49 11.21 7.79 0.52
C ARG A 49 12.58 7.11 0.39
N TRP A 50 12.58 5.79 0.29
CA TRP A 50 13.81 4.98 0.27
C TRP A 50 14.11 4.34 -1.09
N GLY A 51 13.15 4.36 -2.01
CA GLY A 51 13.24 3.87 -3.38
C GLY A 51 13.11 2.35 -3.53
N TRP A 52 13.15 1.59 -2.43
CA TRP A 52 13.12 0.13 -2.44
C TRP A 52 11.82 -0.48 -1.92
N VAL A 53 10.85 0.33 -1.46
CA VAL A 53 9.61 -0.20 -0.87
C VAL A 53 8.78 -0.89 -1.96
N PRO A 54 8.34 -2.14 -1.78
CA PRO A 54 7.43 -2.77 -2.74
C PRO A 54 6.05 -2.11 -2.68
N VAL A 55 5.76 -1.27 -3.66
CA VAL A 55 4.61 -0.35 -3.60
C VAL A 55 3.28 -1.10 -3.61
N LEU A 56 3.18 -2.18 -4.39
CA LEU A 56 1.99 -3.03 -4.43
C LEU A 56 1.74 -3.71 -3.08
N ASP A 57 2.79 -4.24 -2.45
CA ASP A 57 2.65 -4.86 -1.14
C ASP A 57 2.25 -3.87 -0.07
N PHE A 58 2.85 -2.67 -0.06
CA PHE A 58 2.44 -1.62 0.86
C PHE A 58 0.93 -1.34 0.78
N GLY A 59 0.39 -1.20 -0.44
CA GLY A 59 -1.04 -0.97 -0.64
C GLY A 59 -1.91 -2.12 -0.13
N LEU A 60 -1.53 -3.36 -0.43
CA LEU A 60 -2.24 -4.56 0.02
C LEU A 60 -2.17 -4.72 1.54
N SER A 61 -1.01 -4.48 2.13
CA SER A 61 -0.76 -4.52 3.57
C SER A 61 -1.55 -3.44 4.31
N LEU A 62 -1.65 -2.23 3.75
CA LEU A 62 -2.49 -1.16 4.29
C LEU A 62 -3.99 -1.51 4.24
N LYS A 63 -4.49 -2.01 3.10
CA LYS A 63 -5.87 -2.51 2.98
C LYS A 63 -6.14 -3.59 4.02
N ASN A 64 -5.28 -4.61 4.10
CA ASN A 64 -5.46 -5.72 5.03
C ASN A 64 -5.40 -5.23 6.48
N ALA A 65 -4.52 -4.30 6.82
CA ALA A 65 -4.46 -3.71 8.15
C ALA A 65 -5.78 -3.01 8.52
N LEU A 66 -6.39 -2.27 7.59
CA LEU A 66 -7.67 -1.60 7.81
C LEU A 66 -8.84 -2.60 8.00
N GLU A 67 -8.81 -3.74 7.32
CA GLU A 67 -9.81 -4.80 7.51
C GLU A 67 -9.67 -5.50 8.86
N HIS A 68 -8.43 -5.63 9.38
CA HIS A 68 -8.20 -6.14 10.73
C HIS A 68 -8.63 -5.13 11.80
N VAL A 69 -8.33 -3.84 11.59
CA VAL A 69 -8.81 -2.76 12.46
C VAL A 69 -10.33 -2.75 12.55
N GLU A 70 -11.04 -2.93 11.43
CA GLU A 70 -12.51 -2.99 11.38
C GLU A 70 -13.06 -4.18 12.16
N ARG A 71 -12.44 -5.35 12.01
CA ARG A 71 -12.92 -6.61 12.56
C ARG A 71 -12.68 -6.73 14.06
N ASP A 72 -11.45 -6.41 14.49
CA ASP A 72 -10.96 -6.79 15.81
C ASP A 72 -10.75 -5.57 16.73
N ALA A 73 -10.79 -4.34 16.20
CA ALA A 73 -10.48 -3.11 16.91
C ALA A 73 -9.14 -3.18 17.68
N GLN A 74 -8.15 -3.87 17.09
CA GLN A 74 -6.81 -4.02 17.66
C GLN A 74 -5.79 -3.14 16.93
N VAL A 75 -4.67 -2.88 17.61
CA VAL A 75 -3.52 -2.21 17.03
C VAL A 75 -2.88 -3.13 15.98
N VAL A 76 -2.74 -2.62 14.76
CA VAL A 76 -2.10 -3.34 13.65
C VAL A 76 -0.84 -2.61 13.22
N THR A 77 0.17 -3.37 12.79
CA THR A 77 1.45 -2.83 12.32
C THR A 77 1.70 -3.29 10.89
N ILE A 78 2.10 -2.36 10.03
CA ILE A 78 2.59 -2.60 8.68
C ILE A 78 4.11 -2.55 8.74
N GLU A 79 4.75 -3.64 8.32
CA GLU A 79 6.20 -3.81 8.33
C GLU A 79 6.76 -3.61 6.92
N PHE A 80 8.03 -3.18 6.83
CA PHE A 80 8.74 -3.07 5.56
C PHE A 80 9.77 -4.19 5.45
N THR A 81 9.75 -4.96 4.35
CA THR A 81 10.52 -6.22 4.21
C THR A 81 12.02 -6.07 4.47
N GLU A 82 12.63 -4.94 4.09
CA GLU A 82 14.09 -4.72 4.16
C GLU A 82 14.52 -3.86 5.37
N SER A 83 13.64 -3.62 6.35
CA SER A 83 13.98 -2.79 7.53
C SER A 83 13.10 -3.09 8.75
N ASP A 84 13.57 -2.73 9.94
CA ASP A 84 12.74 -2.74 11.16
C ASP A 84 11.75 -1.55 11.24
N ALA A 85 11.62 -0.78 10.16
CA ALA A 85 10.68 0.32 10.10
C ALA A 85 9.25 -0.22 10.07
N VAL A 86 8.33 0.52 10.72
CA VAL A 86 6.92 0.14 10.78
C VAL A 86 6.01 1.36 10.77
N ILE A 87 4.79 1.18 10.26
CA ILE A 87 3.65 2.08 10.45
C ILE A 87 2.63 1.36 11.32
N ARG A 88 2.14 2.03 12.37
CA ARG A 88 1.15 1.49 13.31
C ARG A 88 -0.18 2.20 13.15
N LEU A 89 -1.25 1.40 13.09
CA LEU A 89 -2.64 1.81 13.09
C LEU A 89 -3.25 1.42 14.43
N GLU A 90 -3.60 2.42 15.24
CA GLU A 90 -4.26 2.25 16.53
C GLU A 90 -5.72 2.73 16.44
N PRO A 91 -6.72 1.84 16.56
CA PRO A 91 -8.13 2.26 16.53
C PRO A 91 -8.49 3.11 17.74
N VAL A 92 -9.15 4.24 17.49
CA VAL A 92 -9.65 5.19 18.50
C VAL A 92 -11.09 5.57 18.16
N GLY A 93 -12.05 4.77 18.60
CA GLY A 93 -13.46 4.95 18.24
C GLY A 93 -13.68 4.75 16.74
N HIS A 94 -14.17 5.78 16.05
CA HIS A 94 -14.37 5.80 14.59
C HIS A 94 -13.15 6.32 13.82
N LYS A 95 -12.04 6.58 14.53
CA LYS A 95 -10.80 7.12 14.01
C LYS A 95 -9.68 6.10 14.11
N VAL A 96 -8.60 6.35 13.37
CA VAL A 96 -7.34 5.61 13.49
C VAL A 96 -6.24 6.59 13.80
N LYS A 97 -5.48 6.31 14.85
CA LYS A 97 -4.24 6.99 15.16
C LYS A 97 -3.10 6.31 14.40
N LEU A 98 -2.36 7.12 13.65
CA LEU A 98 -1.22 6.73 12.82
C LEU A 98 0.07 7.16 13.51
N THR A 99 1.01 6.23 13.63
CA THR A 99 2.40 6.52 14.02
C THR A 99 3.36 5.72 13.14
N ALA A 100 4.60 6.15 13.03
CA ALA A 100 5.64 5.40 12.36
C ALA A 100 6.91 5.35 13.23
N SER A 101 7.71 4.30 13.11
CA SER A 101 8.93 4.16 13.93
C SER A 101 10.09 5.04 13.48
N TYR A 102 10.00 5.62 12.28
CA TYR A 102 11.10 6.35 11.62
C TYR A 102 10.86 7.87 11.54
N VAL A 103 9.70 8.36 11.99
CA VAL A 103 9.40 9.80 12.11
C VAL A 103 8.63 10.07 13.41
N PRO A 104 8.79 11.23 14.06
CA PRO A 104 8.13 11.55 15.34
C PRO A 104 6.65 11.94 15.22
N GLU A 105 6.14 12.17 14.02
CA GLU A 105 4.80 12.68 13.74
C GLU A 105 3.72 11.68 14.16
N VAL A 106 2.56 12.22 14.53
CA VAL A 106 1.37 11.46 14.89
C VAL A 106 0.17 12.15 14.26
N ALA A 107 -0.73 11.37 13.68
CA ALA A 107 -1.99 11.86 13.15
C ALA A 107 -3.14 10.99 13.62
N THR A 108 -4.32 11.56 13.74
CA THR A 108 -5.56 10.81 13.99
C THR A 108 -6.55 11.17 12.89
N VAL A 109 -6.88 10.20 12.06
CA VAL A 109 -7.73 10.37 10.88
C VAL A 109 -9.03 9.60 11.02
N GLU A 110 -10.05 10.02 10.27
CA GLU A 110 -11.29 9.22 10.17
C GLU A 110 -10.98 7.86 9.53
N TYR A 111 -11.52 6.78 10.11
CA TYR A 111 -11.32 5.44 9.57
C TYR A 111 -11.85 5.33 8.13
N ALA A 112 -13.04 5.89 7.89
CA ALA A 112 -13.68 5.91 6.57
C ALA A 112 -12.82 6.62 5.52
N ASP A 113 -12.25 7.79 5.85
CA ASP A 113 -11.39 8.53 4.94
C ASP A 113 -10.12 7.75 4.58
N LEU A 114 -9.52 7.06 5.57
CA LEU A 114 -8.33 6.23 5.36
C LEU A 114 -8.63 5.03 4.47
N VAL A 115 -9.78 4.37 4.67
CA VAL A 115 -10.26 3.33 3.76
C VAL A 115 -10.42 3.86 2.34
N ASP A 116 -11.13 4.98 2.15
CA ASP A 116 -11.39 5.54 0.82
C ASP A 116 -10.08 5.88 0.09
N VAL A 117 -9.15 6.55 0.77
CA VAL A 117 -7.84 6.90 0.19
C VAL A 117 -7.02 5.64 -0.13
N THR A 118 -7.03 4.61 0.71
CA THR A 118 -6.33 3.34 0.44
C THR A 118 -6.86 2.63 -0.79
N TYR A 119 -8.20 2.56 -0.95
CA TYR A 119 -8.81 1.90 -2.11
C TYR A 119 -8.61 2.71 -3.39
N GLN A 120 -8.64 4.05 -3.32
CA GLN A 120 -8.29 4.92 -4.44
C GLN A 120 -6.83 4.77 -4.85
N PHE A 121 -5.92 4.71 -3.88
CA PHE A 121 -4.50 4.45 -4.11
C PHE A 121 -4.27 3.11 -4.82
N LEU A 122 -4.83 2.01 -4.29
CA LEU A 122 -4.70 0.68 -4.87
C LEU A 122 -5.27 0.61 -6.30
N GLY A 123 -6.43 1.23 -6.54
CA GLY A 123 -7.03 1.29 -7.87
C GLY A 123 -6.11 1.98 -8.88
N ARG A 124 -5.63 3.19 -8.56
CA ARG A 124 -4.71 3.95 -9.42
C ARG A 124 -3.41 3.19 -9.66
N LEU A 125 -2.79 2.65 -8.61
CA LEU A 125 -1.57 1.86 -8.72
C LEU A 125 -1.74 0.69 -9.68
N ILE A 126 -2.81 -0.10 -9.53
CA ILE A 126 -3.03 -1.28 -10.38
C ILE A 126 -3.31 -0.86 -11.83
N GLU A 127 -4.10 0.18 -12.05
CA GLU A 127 -4.36 0.74 -13.38
C GLU A 127 -3.05 1.16 -14.07
N ASP A 128 -2.20 1.89 -13.35
CA ASP A 128 -0.89 2.32 -13.85
C ASP A 128 0.02 1.12 -14.14
N LEU A 129 0.09 0.14 -13.25
CA LEU A 129 0.91 -1.06 -13.46
C LEU A 129 0.42 -1.85 -14.67
N ILE A 130 -0.89 -2.06 -14.83
CA ILE A 130 -1.46 -2.75 -15.99
C ILE A 130 -1.12 -2.02 -17.29
N ALA A 131 -1.20 -0.69 -17.29
CA ALA A 131 -0.89 0.10 -18.48
C ALA A 131 0.56 -0.07 -18.97
N HIS A 132 1.49 -0.41 -18.07
CA HIS A 132 2.93 -0.50 -18.38
C HIS A 132 3.47 -1.93 -18.41
N GLN A 133 2.73 -2.92 -17.89
CA GLN A 133 3.22 -4.29 -17.72
C GLN A 133 2.39 -5.29 -18.54
N PRO A 134 2.94 -5.84 -19.64
CA PRO A 134 2.20 -6.76 -20.50
C PRO A 134 1.66 -7.98 -19.75
N GLY A 135 0.35 -8.21 -19.83
CA GLY A 135 -0.31 -9.40 -19.29
C GLY A 135 -0.59 -9.37 -17.79
N LEU A 136 -0.21 -8.28 -17.09
CA LEU A 136 -0.44 -8.13 -15.66
C LEU A 136 -1.95 -8.15 -15.32
N GLU A 137 -2.81 -7.66 -16.21
CA GLU A 137 -4.26 -7.65 -16.04
C GLU A 137 -4.88 -9.05 -15.94
N ARG A 138 -4.17 -10.08 -16.41
CA ARG A 138 -4.57 -11.48 -16.32
C ARG A 138 -3.95 -12.21 -15.12
N ASN A 139 -3.08 -11.54 -14.36
CA ASN A 139 -2.45 -12.15 -13.20
C ASN A 139 -3.50 -12.40 -12.09
N PRO A 140 -3.60 -13.62 -11.51
CA PRO A 140 -4.62 -13.94 -10.51
C PRO A 140 -4.63 -13.01 -9.28
N VAL A 141 -3.46 -12.56 -8.82
CA VAL A 141 -3.35 -11.64 -7.67
C VAL A 141 -3.99 -10.29 -8.00
N ILE A 142 -3.73 -9.79 -9.21
CA ILE A 142 -4.26 -8.51 -9.69
C ILE A 142 -5.76 -8.60 -9.93
N VAL A 143 -6.24 -9.69 -10.54
CA VAL A 143 -7.66 -9.95 -10.75
C VAL A 143 -8.41 -9.97 -9.42
N ALA A 144 -7.94 -10.76 -8.44
CA ALA A 144 -8.57 -10.85 -7.12
C ALA A 144 -8.59 -9.49 -6.40
N THR A 145 -7.51 -8.71 -6.53
CA THR A 145 -7.44 -7.37 -5.92
C THR A 145 -8.43 -6.40 -6.57
N LEU A 146 -8.55 -6.41 -7.90
CA LEU A 146 -9.53 -5.59 -8.62
C LEU A 146 -10.98 -5.96 -8.26
N GLU A 147 -11.27 -7.25 -8.09
CA GLU A 147 -12.58 -7.71 -7.62
C GLU A 147 -12.90 -7.20 -6.22
N ALA A 148 -11.94 -7.28 -5.28
CA ALA A 148 -12.11 -6.75 -3.93
C ALA A 148 -12.36 -5.23 -3.93
N ILE A 149 -11.64 -4.47 -4.77
CA ILE A 149 -11.85 -3.02 -4.92
C ILE A 149 -13.26 -2.72 -5.45
N ARG A 150 -13.75 -3.48 -6.43
CA ARG A 150 -15.09 -3.28 -7.02
C ARG A 150 -16.21 -3.60 -6.05
N GLN A 151 -16.06 -4.60 -5.19
CA GLN A 151 -17.10 -4.99 -4.22
C GLN A 151 -17.31 -3.95 -3.10
N ARG A 152 -16.36 -3.04 -2.90
CA ARG A 152 -16.44 -1.98 -1.88
C ARG A 152 -16.95 -0.64 -2.43
N ARG A 153 -17.01 -0.47 -3.75
CA ARG A 153 -17.63 0.69 -4.43
C ARG A 153 -19.14 0.47 -4.61
#